data_AF-A0A3B9P7V6-F1
#
_entry.id   AF-A0A3B9P7V6-F1
#
_cell.length_a   1.000
_cell.length_b   1.000
_cell.length_c   1.000
_cell.angle_alpha   90.00
_cell.angle_beta   90.00
_cell.angle_gamma   90.00
#
_symmetry.space_group_name_H-M   'P 1'
#
loop_
_entity.id
_entity.type
_entity.pdbx_description
1 polymer ?
#
loop_
_entity_poly.entity_id
_entity_poly.type
_entity_poly.pdbx_seq_one_letter_code
_entity_poly.pdbx_strand_id
1 'polypeptide(L)'
;MKKKNIPLLAIGLFLSAAIGGVLFTHAQAGKNVLSGNNFSVVEASTPNELTISEAWDTINDYAQDWKSGAEIVSLDSIDTSDDPATAGQDGKRRIWRAGLVDPSQTDTILWVLLADGKVTQEGKQPNANETVPLLGNFTINSPEALTIAQSAKPDFTSYEGKGVGFDFSLGITPDGSPTISIRGTYQGFPAVVSIDANSGTLLQAVHIAFESGGILYSNDDGLTWKASDLSGKMVTGIATNPLTEDQAYAIAADENQISLYRTLNGGENWSLVGSLPESAGNWPYDIETDVDPSGNTLILVGTISDLWSSKDGKDWSVVPGLPSGPKQWIASISTQSGSKVFVSITNGENTGLYTSTDLSTWSKLADKAYRFSKSFDFQSVLATNEELNQALLLTTEGKTTYKVPEASLRGAGDFENRELTVIESSTAGVGQLNQSGVKWTLSQPIASLASGPNYPQSHVVVAGGFRTGLYRSSDNGESWTVVLEDPSTVLKGSGEITDVAYLSKADVIAVNGGELKWRDF
;
A
#
# COMPACT_ATOMS: atom_id res chain seq x y z
N MET A 1 9.15 31.16 -5.80
CA MET A 1 10.51 30.61 -5.59
C MET A 1 10.49 29.14 -5.99
N LYS A 2 11.54 28.66 -6.67
CA LYS A 2 11.63 27.35 -7.34
C LYS A 2 11.25 26.19 -6.39
N LYS A 3 10.23 25.40 -6.75
CA LYS A 3 9.85 24.16 -6.07
C LYS A 3 11.05 23.20 -6.15
N LYS A 4 11.67 22.91 -5.00
CA LYS A 4 12.75 21.93 -4.89
C LYS A 4 12.13 20.54 -4.78
N ASN A 5 12.41 19.67 -5.75
CA ASN A 5 12.19 18.24 -5.64
C ASN A 5 13.11 17.68 -4.54
N ILE A 6 12.57 16.90 -3.61
CA ILE A 6 13.34 16.18 -2.58
C ILE A 6 13.42 14.71 -3.04
N PRO A 7 14.63 14.12 -3.19
CA PRO A 7 14.78 12.74 -3.62
C PRO A 7 14.67 11.78 -2.42
N LEU A 8 13.91 10.69 -2.57
CA LEU A 8 13.97 9.53 -1.68
C LEU A 8 14.69 8.41 -2.44
N LEU A 9 15.91 8.08 -2.02
CA LEU A 9 16.64 6.90 -2.48
C LEU A 9 16.59 5.84 -1.38
N ALA A 10 16.21 4.62 -1.76
CA ALA A 10 16.19 3.38 -0.98
C ALA A 10 15.12 3.27 0.12
N ILE A 11 14.06 2.50 -0.17
CA ILE A 11 13.45 1.43 0.65
C ILE A 11 12.35 0.80 -0.22
N GLY A 12 12.63 -0.37 -0.80
CA GLY A 12 11.69 -1.20 -1.58
C GLY A 12 10.63 -1.92 -0.73
N LEU A 13 10.20 -1.30 0.38
CA LEU A 13 9.56 -2.01 1.50
C LEU A 13 8.16 -1.46 1.83
N PHE A 14 7.49 -0.77 0.91
CA PHE A 14 6.25 -0.07 1.25
C PHE A 14 5.09 -0.16 0.27
N LEU A 15 5.14 -1.01 -0.77
CA LEU A 15 3.96 -1.19 -1.66
C LEU A 15 3.11 -2.42 -1.39
N SER A 16 3.31 -3.14 -0.27
CA SER A 16 2.43 -4.28 0.02
C SER A 16 2.33 -4.71 1.50
N ALA A 17 3.22 -4.26 2.38
CA ALA A 17 2.93 -4.23 3.82
C ALA A 17 2.09 -2.99 4.22
N ALA A 18 1.76 -2.15 3.23
CA ALA A 18 1.29 -0.82 3.50
C ALA A 18 0.24 -0.35 2.50
N ILE A 19 -0.63 -1.23 2.04
CA ILE A 19 -1.95 -0.75 1.64
C ILE A 19 -3.03 -1.09 2.67
N GLY A 20 -2.57 -1.66 3.79
CA GLY A 20 -3.13 -1.41 5.13
C GLY A 20 -2.23 -0.50 6.00
N GLY A 21 -1.39 0.38 5.43
CA GLY A 21 -0.40 1.15 6.20
C GLY A 21 0.39 2.30 5.52
N VAL A 22 0.32 2.50 4.20
CA VAL A 22 0.91 3.60 3.41
C VAL A 22 -0.24 4.41 2.85
N LEU A 23 -0.81 5.16 3.79
CA LEU A 23 -1.54 6.38 3.52
C LEU A 23 -0.87 7.59 4.20
N PHE A 24 0.38 7.42 4.67
CA PHE A 24 1.14 8.45 5.38
C PHE A 24 2.37 8.93 4.59
N THR A 25 2.20 9.59 3.45
CA THR A 25 3.31 10.38 2.87
C THR A 25 2.97 11.78 2.39
N HIS A 26 1.73 12.29 2.54
CA HIS A 26 1.44 13.72 2.32
C HIS A 26 0.71 14.43 3.48
N ALA A 27 0.63 13.80 4.65
CA ALA A 27 0.43 14.50 5.94
C ALA A 27 1.77 14.85 6.64
N GLN A 28 2.90 14.67 5.95
CA GLN A 28 4.25 14.70 6.53
C GLN A 28 4.87 16.10 6.67
N ALA A 29 4.10 17.18 6.55
CA ALA A 29 4.54 18.49 7.05
C ALA A 29 4.40 18.63 8.58
N GLY A 30 3.73 17.69 9.26
CA GLY A 30 3.61 17.65 10.73
C GLY A 30 3.98 16.31 11.40
N LYS A 31 4.33 15.27 10.64
CA LYS A 31 4.58 13.90 11.13
C LYS A 31 6.06 13.47 11.14
N ASN A 32 6.98 14.39 11.36
CA ASN A 32 8.34 13.95 11.71
C ASN A 32 8.33 13.46 13.17
N VAL A 33 8.81 12.23 13.35
CA VAL A 33 8.88 11.41 14.57
C VAL A 33 7.61 10.59 14.88
N LEU A 34 7.82 9.25 14.94
CA LEU A 34 7.01 8.20 15.59
C LEU A 34 6.22 7.23 14.69
N SER A 35 6.93 6.37 13.97
CA SER A 35 6.54 4.96 13.84
C SER A 35 7.58 4.13 14.61
N GLY A 36 7.17 3.48 15.71
CA GLY A 36 7.98 2.42 16.32
C GLY A 36 8.38 2.54 17.80
N ASN A 37 7.78 3.42 18.60
CA ASN A 37 7.95 3.32 20.06
C ASN A 37 6.70 2.68 20.67
N ASN A 38 6.81 1.43 21.10
CA ASN A 38 5.86 0.85 22.06
C ASN A 38 5.98 1.66 23.35
N PHE A 39 4.96 2.46 23.65
CA PHE A 39 4.91 3.25 24.87
C PHE A 39 4.34 2.38 25.99
N SER A 40 5.15 2.08 27.00
CA SER A 40 4.66 1.45 28.23
C SER A 40 4.04 2.51 29.14
N VAL A 41 2.71 2.51 29.25
CA VAL A 41 1.96 3.33 30.21
C VAL A 41 2.04 2.66 31.59
N VAL A 42 2.29 3.44 32.64
CA VAL A 42 2.22 2.97 34.03
C VAL A 42 0.75 2.71 34.37
N GLU A 43 0.42 1.50 34.81
CA GLU A 43 -0.94 1.06 35.18
C GLU A 43 -1.57 1.98 36.24
N ALA A 44 -2.40 2.93 35.81
CA ALA A 44 -3.36 3.58 36.70
C ALA A 44 -4.52 2.60 36.97
N SER A 45 -4.98 2.53 38.22
CA SER A 45 -6.03 1.58 38.66
C SER A 45 -7.42 1.86 38.07
N THR A 46 -7.58 2.93 37.29
CA THR A 46 -8.75 3.20 36.45
C THR A 46 -8.32 4.19 35.35
N PRO A 47 -8.50 3.87 34.05
CA PRO A 47 -8.28 4.80 32.96
C PRO A 47 -9.02 6.13 33.17
N ASN A 48 -8.37 7.26 32.89
CA ASN A 48 -8.98 8.59 32.98
C ASN A 48 -9.00 9.25 31.60
N GLU A 49 -10.15 9.17 30.94
CA GLU A 49 -10.36 9.74 29.61
C GLU A 49 -10.67 11.23 29.71
N LEU A 50 -9.95 12.04 28.94
CA LEU A 50 -10.08 13.49 28.91
C LEU A 50 -10.73 13.94 27.61
N THR A 51 -11.54 14.97 27.72
CA THR A 51 -11.94 15.81 26.58
C THR A 51 -10.80 16.73 26.13
N ILE A 52 -10.93 17.35 24.96
CA ILE A 52 -9.88 18.26 24.45
C ILE A 52 -9.68 19.49 25.34
N SER A 53 -10.74 20.02 25.97
CA SER A 53 -10.63 21.11 26.94
C SER A 53 -9.90 20.70 28.21
N GLU A 54 -10.20 19.52 28.78
CA GLU A 54 -9.52 19.04 30.00
C GLU A 54 -8.03 18.73 29.74
N ALA A 55 -7.73 18.19 28.55
CA ALA A 55 -6.35 17.98 28.11
C ALA A 55 -5.62 19.31 27.93
N TRP A 56 -6.26 20.29 27.29
CA TRP A 56 -5.73 21.65 27.13
C TRP A 56 -5.39 22.27 28.49
N ASP A 57 -6.34 22.29 29.43
CA ASP A 57 -6.15 22.90 30.74
C ASP A 57 -4.98 22.26 31.50
N THR A 58 -4.92 20.92 31.50
CA THR A 58 -3.84 20.17 32.16
C THR A 58 -2.48 20.48 31.55
N ILE A 59 -2.40 20.56 30.21
CA ILE A 59 -1.16 20.85 29.49
C ILE A 59 -0.77 22.31 29.64
N ASN A 60 -1.74 23.22 29.69
CA ASN A 60 -1.49 24.64 29.88
C ASN A 60 -0.94 24.91 31.28
N ASP A 61 -1.51 24.28 32.32
CA ASP A 61 -0.97 24.35 33.68
C ASP A 61 0.47 23.83 33.73
N TYR A 62 0.72 22.67 33.11
CA TYR A 62 2.08 22.13 32.97
C TYR A 62 3.03 23.08 32.23
N ALA A 63 2.55 23.71 31.15
CA ALA A 63 3.35 24.63 30.36
C ALA A 63 3.75 25.87 31.18
N GLN A 64 2.82 26.45 31.94
CA GLN A 64 3.12 27.60 32.79
C GLN A 64 4.08 27.26 33.93
N ASP A 65 3.99 26.05 34.49
CA ASP A 65 4.93 25.53 35.50
C ASP A 65 6.32 25.26 34.91
N TRP A 66 6.37 24.71 33.69
CA TRP A 66 7.62 24.47 32.96
C TRP A 66 8.33 25.79 32.64
N LYS A 67 7.61 26.75 32.08
CA LYS A 67 8.12 28.07 31.74
C LYS A 67 6.97 29.08 31.72
N SER A 68 7.04 30.08 32.59
CA SER A 68 6.06 31.17 32.60
C SER A 68 5.97 31.83 31.22
N GLY A 69 4.75 31.90 30.69
CA GLY A 69 4.45 32.40 29.36
C GLY A 69 4.63 31.36 28.25
N ALA A 70 4.93 30.10 28.55
CA ALA A 70 4.94 29.05 27.53
C ALA A 70 3.58 28.91 26.85
N GLU A 71 3.61 28.57 25.57
CA GLU A 71 2.43 28.46 24.74
C GLU A 71 2.33 27.07 24.11
N ILE A 72 1.10 26.57 23.98
CA ILE A 72 0.82 25.29 23.30
C ILE A 72 0.78 25.56 21.80
N VAL A 73 1.47 24.75 20.99
CA VAL A 73 1.53 24.89 19.52
C VAL A 73 0.90 23.72 18.76
N SER A 74 0.62 22.62 19.46
CA SER A 74 -0.14 21.49 18.93
C SER A 74 -0.83 20.75 20.07
N LEU A 75 -1.98 20.15 19.82
CA LEU A 75 -2.66 19.25 20.74
C LEU A 75 -3.40 18.19 19.94
N ASP A 76 -2.97 16.94 20.05
CA ASP A 76 -3.51 15.79 19.32
C ASP A 76 -3.79 14.65 20.28
N SER A 77 -4.92 13.96 20.10
CA SER A 77 -5.12 12.65 20.70
C SER A 77 -4.25 11.59 20.02
N ILE A 78 -3.94 10.54 20.78
CA ILE A 78 -3.13 9.41 20.30
C ILE A 78 -3.82 8.10 20.70
N ASP A 79 -3.94 7.19 19.74
CA ASP A 79 -4.33 5.79 20.00
C ASP A 79 -3.22 5.03 20.74
N THR A 80 -3.62 4.14 21.64
CA THR A 80 -2.73 3.15 22.24
C THR A 80 -3.12 1.72 21.90
N SER A 81 -2.16 0.81 22.03
CA SER A 81 -2.40 -0.62 21.78
C SER A 81 -3.37 -1.26 22.78
N ASP A 82 -3.60 -0.63 23.94
CA ASP A 82 -4.50 -1.09 25.00
C ASP A 82 -5.85 -0.35 25.03
N ASP A 83 -6.14 0.51 24.05
CA ASP A 83 -7.42 1.21 23.98
C ASP A 83 -8.60 0.22 23.85
N PRO A 84 -9.65 0.35 24.67
CA PRO A 84 -10.85 -0.47 24.53
C PRO A 84 -11.60 -0.08 23.25
N ALA A 85 -12.46 -0.98 22.74
CA ALA A 85 -13.29 -0.73 21.55
C ALA A 85 -14.15 0.55 21.62
N THR A 86 -14.42 1.05 22.83
CA THR A 86 -15.21 2.26 23.09
C THR A 86 -14.39 3.56 23.11
N ALA A 87 -13.05 3.48 23.09
CA ALA A 87 -12.18 4.66 23.16
C ALA A 87 -12.52 5.66 22.05
N GLY A 88 -12.54 6.96 22.36
CA GLY A 88 -12.80 8.03 21.39
C GLY A 88 -14.25 8.14 20.90
N GLN A 89 -15.13 7.17 21.17
CA GLN A 89 -16.52 7.18 20.67
C GLN A 89 -17.39 8.25 21.33
N ASP A 90 -17.06 8.66 22.56
CA ASP A 90 -17.78 9.68 23.32
C ASP A 90 -17.12 11.07 23.24
N GLY A 91 -16.10 11.21 22.40
CA GLY A 91 -15.31 12.43 22.29
C GLY A 91 -14.16 12.56 23.29
N LYS A 92 -13.84 11.51 24.05
CA LYS A 92 -12.75 11.53 25.05
C LYS A 92 -11.63 10.56 24.71
N ARG A 93 -10.41 10.92 25.14
CA ARG A 93 -9.19 10.17 24.89
C ARG A 93 -8.30 10.14 26.13
N ARG A 94 -7.67 8.99 26.38
CA ARG A 94 -6.74 8.79 27.50
C ARG A 94 -5.41 9.47 27.28
N ILE A 95 -4.92 9.46 26.02
CA ILE A 95 -3.60 9.98 25.67
C ILE A 95 -3.71 11.17 24.73
N TRP A 96 -2.98 12.22 25.09
CA TRP A 96 -2.82 13.44 24.32
C TRP A 96 -1.33 13.77 24.20
N ARG A 97 -0.94 14.32 23.06
CA ARG A 97 0.39 14.88 22.84
C ARG A 97 0.25 16.36 22.54
N ALA A 98 1.09 17.15 23.17
CA ALA A 98 1.22 18.57 22.85
C ALA A 98 2.66 18.96 22.55
N GLY A 99 2.80 19.98 21.73
CA GLY A 99 4.03 20.73 21.58
C GLY A 99 3.92 22.04 22.34
N LEU A 100 4.97 22.41 23.06
CA LEU A 100 5.07 23.64 23.83
C LEU A 100 6.27 24.46 23.34
N VAL A 101 6.13 25.77 23.31
CA VAL A 101 7.22 26.70 22.97
C VAL A 101 7.43 27.70 24.10
N ASP A 102 8.69 28.07 24.32
CA ASP A 102 9.07 29.23 25.12
C ASP A 102 9.07 30.44 24.17
N PRO A 103 8.26 31.49 24.39
CA PRO A 103 8.24 32.66 23.50
C PRO A 103 9.58 33.39 23.44
N SER A 104 10.44 33.20 24.44
CA SER A 104 11.81 33.76 24.46
C SER A 104 12.83 32.89 23.74
N GLN A 105 12.51 31.64 23.42
CA GLN A 105 13.37 30.65 22.74
C GLN A 105 12.53 29.75 21.83
N THR A 106 12.17 30.27 20.67
CA THR A 106 11.25 29.58 19.74
C THR A 106 11.92 28.56 18.83
N ASP A 107 13.24 28.37 18.91
CA ASP A 107 14.00 27.42 18.09
C ASP A 107 13.84 25.95 18.52
N THR A 108 13.15 25.71 19.64
CA THR A 108 12.96 24.41 20.26
C THR A 108 11.49 24.23 20.65
N ILE A 109 10.94 23.05 20.36
CA ILE A 109 9.64 22.59 20.88
C ILE A 109 9.90 21.56 21.98
N LEU A 110 9.26 21.74 23.14
CA LEU A 110 9.09 20.68 24.14
C LEU A 110 7.82 19.90 23.77
N TRP A 111 7.94 18.66 23.34
CA TRP A 111 6.77 17.79 23.24
C TRP A 111 6.50 17.14 24.59
N VAL A 112 5.23 17.01 24.96
CA VAL A 112 4.75 16.36 26.18
C VAL A 112 3.71 15.31 25.84
N LEU A 113 3.71 14.22 26.59
CA LEU A 113 2.70 13.16 26.52
C LEU A 113 1.88 13.18 27.81
N LEU A 114 0.61 13.54 27.69
CA LEU A 114 -0.40 13.46 28.74
C LEU A 114 -1.10 12.11 28.63
N ALA A 115 -1.03 11.28 29.67
CA ALA A 115 -1.73 10.01 29.74
C ALA A 115 -2.54 9.94 31.04
N ASP A 116 -3.82 9.61 30.94
CA ASP A 116 -4.73 9.44 32.09
C ASP A 116 -4.75 10.66 33.05
N GLY A 117 -4.69 11.88 32.49
CA GLY A 117 -4.68 13.12 33.28
C GLY A 117 -3.32 13.54 33.85
N LYS A 118 -2.22 12.86 33.49
CA LYS A 118 -0.87 13.24 33.95
C LYS A 118 0.15 13.28 32.83
N VAL A 119 1.03 14.29 32.84
CA VAL A 119 2.19 14.28 31.95
C VAL A 119 3.12 13.15 32.38
N THR A 120 3.35 12.21 31.47
CA THR A 120 4.13 10.98 31.72
C THR A 120 5.47 10.98 31.01
N GLN A 121 5.59 11.70 29.90
CA GLN A 121 6.80 11.81 29.11
C GLN A 121 6.94 13.21 28.53
N GLU A 122 8.18 13.59 28.28
CA GLU A 122 8.51 14.81 27.56
C GLU A 122 9.83 14.66 26.79
N GLY A 123 10.02 15.50 25.78
CA GLY A 123 11.27 15.56 25.04
C GLY A 123 11.39 16.83 24.20
N LYS A 124 12.62 17.16 23.81
CA LYS A 124 12.90 18.38 23.04
C LYS A 124 13.24 18.04 21.59
N GLN A 125 12.79 18.89 20.67
CA GLN A 125 13.14 18.80 19.25
C GLN A 125 13.28 20.19 18.64
N PRO A 126 14.06 20.36 17.56
CA PRO A 126 14.15 21.63 16.85
C PRO A 126 12.79 22.10 16.32
N ASN A 127 12.49 23.39 16.46
CA ASN A 127 11.33 24.04 15.87
C ASN A 127 11.66 24.54 14.46
N ALA A 128 11.69 23.63 13.49
CA ALA A 128 12.09 23.96 12.12
C ALA A 128 11.04 24.80 11.34
N ASN A 129 9.81 24.94 11.87
CA ASN A 129 8.66 25.42 11.12
C ASN A 129 8.00 26.69 11.69
N GLU A 130 8.64 27.40 12.64
CA GLU A 130 8.09 28.61 13.28
C GLU A 130 6.61 28.44 13.68
N THR A 131 6.32 27.38 14.45
CA THR A 131 4.95 26.98 14.81
C THR A 131 4.17 28.12 15.48
N VAL A 132 2.93 28.33 15.05
CA VAL A 132 2.03 29.33 15.60
C VAL A 132 1.38 28.80 16.89
N PRO A 133 1.42 29.54 18.01
CA PRO A 133 0.69 29.22 19.23
C PRO A 133 -0.80 29.01 18.98
N LEU A 134 -1.34 27.93 19.54
CA LEU A 134 -2.76 27.66 19.62
C LEU A 134 -3.45 28.67 20.55
N LEU A 135 -4.69 29.04 20.22
CA LEU A 135 -5.51 29.88 21.07
C LEU A 135 -6.28 29.04 22.09
N GLY A 136 -6.07 29.32 23.38
CA GLY A 136 -6.73 28.62 24.49
C GLY A 136 -8.14 29.08 24.83
N ASN A 137 -8.70 30.04 24.08
CA ASN A 137 -10.06 30.53 24.25
C ASN A 137 -10.98 29.90 23.20
N PHE A 138 -11.26 28.61 23.36
CA PHE A 138 -12.30 27.92 22.59
C PHE A 138 -13.46 27.50 23.51
N THR A 139 -14.67 27.47 22.97
CA THR A 139 -15.90 27.25 23.77
C THR A 139 -16.42 25.82 23.63
N ILE A 140 -16.28 25.23 22.45
CA ILE A 140 -16.79 23.90 22.13
C ILE A 140 -15.77 22.85 22.52
N ASN A 141 -16.24 21.81 23.20
CA ASN A 141 -15.40 20.67 23.61
C ASN A 141 -15.55 19.47 22.65
N SER A 142 -14.66 18.48 22.73
CA SER A 142 -14.61 17.36 21.78
C SER A 142 -15.89 16.50 21.70
N PRO A 143 -16.66 16.23 22.78
CA PRO A 143 -17.93 15.51 22.66
C PRO A 143 -19.01 16.30 21.89
N GLU A 144 -19.08 17.61 22.12
CA GLU A 144 -20.00 18.50 21.40
C GLU A 144 -19.56 18.66 19.95
N ALA A 145 -18.26 18.82 19.70
CA ALA A 145 -17.70 18.87 18.36
C ALA A 145 -18.01 17.60 17.56
N LEU A 146 -17.88 16.43 18.17
CA LEU A 146 -18.24 15.14 17.57
C LEU A 146 -19.74 15.10 17.22
N THR A 147 -20.60 15.54 18.14
CA THR A 147 -22.05 15.62 17.91
C THR A 147 -22.38 16.52 16.72
N ILE A 148 -21.74 17.69 16.62
CA ILE A 148 -21.89 18.61 15.48
C ILE A 148 -21.44 17.95 14.18
N ALA A 149 -20.26 17.32 14.18
CA ALA A 149 -19.71 16.65 13.01
C ALA A 149 -20.63 15.54 12.50
N GLN A 150 -21.10 14.65 13.37
CA GLN A 150 -21.99 13.56 13.00
C GLN A 150 -23.39 14.06 12.61
N SER A 151 -23.87 15.16 13.21
CA SER A 151 -25.14 15.77 12.80
C SER A 151 -25.05 16.37 11.39
N ALA A 152 -23.91 16.98 11.06
CA ALA A 152 -23.65 17.56 9.74
C ALA A 152 -23.28 16.51 8.68
N LYS A 153 -22.65 15.41 9.09
CA LYS A 153 -22.17 14.31 8.26
C LYS A 153 -22.56 12.97 8.90
N PRO A 154 -23.80 12.50 8.72
CA PRO A 154 -24.30 11.28 9.38
C PRO A 154 -23.54 10.00 9.03
N ASP A 155 -22.92 9.96 7.84
CA ASP A 155 -22.13 8.83 7.35
C ASP A 155 -20.65 8.89 7.81
N PHE A 156 -20.28 9.89 8.62
CA PHE A 156 -18.96 9.99 9.23
C PHE A 156 -18.87 9.10 10.48
N THR A 157 -18.08 8.04 10.37
CA THR A 157 -17.97 6.96 11.36
C THR A 157 -16.57 6.91 11.99
N SER A 158 -16.40 6.14 13.07
CA SER A 158 -15.10 5.96 13.71
C SER A 158 -14.19 4.99 12.93
N TYR A 159 -12.92 4.89 13.33
CA TYR A 159 -12.06 3.79 12.88
C TYR A 159 -12.48 2.46 13.51
N GLU A 160 -12.32 1.38 12.74
CA GLU A 160 -12.41 -0.01 13.21
C GLU A 160 -11.06 -0.70 12.92
N GLY A 161 -10.44 -1.33 13.93
CA GLY A 161 -9.20 -2.11 13.76
C GLY A 161 -7.94 -1.49 14.37
N LYS A 162 -6.92 -1.17 13.56
CA LYS A 162 -5.58 -0.71 14.03
C LYS A 162 -5.58 0.67 14.71
N GLY A 163 -6.72 1.37 14.67
CA GLY A 163 -7.09 2.51 15.51
C GLY A 163 -8.56 2.36 15.91
N VAL A 164 -8.96 2.96 17.02
CA VAL A 164 -10.32 2.78 17.58
C VAL A 164 -10.94 4.15 17.81
N GLY A 165 -12.21 4.31 17.43
CA GLY A 165 -12.96 5.54 17.72
C GLY A 165 -12.59 6.71 16.82
N PHE A 166 -12.77 7.92 17.35
CA PHE A 166 -12.42 9.17 16.70
C PHE A 166 -11.20 9.80 17.35
N ASP A 167 -10.30 10.34 16.53
CA ASP A 167 -9.21 11.18 17.01
C ASP A 167 -9.55 12.66 16.91
N PHE A 168 -8.96 13.44 17.82
CA PHE A 168 -9.21 14.86 17.94
C PHE A 168 -7.89 15.62 17.88
N SER A 169 -7.95 16.80 17.29
CA SER A 169 -6.83 17.73 17.29
C SER A 169 -7.32 19.17 17.33
N LEU A 170 -6.57 20.01 18.04
CA LEU A 170 -6.80 21.44 18.08
C LEU A 170 -5.82 22.12 17.12
N GLY A 171 -6.35 22.94 16.24
CA GLY A 171 -5.60 23.74 15.29
C GLY A 171 -6.12 25.18 15.25
N ILE A 172 -5.62 25.93 14.28
CA ILE A 172 -6.07 27.30 13.99
C ILE A 172 -6.28 27.45 12.49
N THR A 173 -7.37 28.12 12.12
CA THR A 173 -7.64 28.60 10.75
C THR A 173 -6.67 29.70 10.31
N PRO A 174 -6.50 29.97 9.00
CA PRO A 174 -5.62 31.05 8.52
C PRO A 174 -5.94 32.45 9.05
N ASP A 175 -7.18 32.71 9.46
CA ASP A 175 -7.65 33.96 10.08
C ASP A 175 -7.50 33.98 11.61
N GLY A 176 -6.99 32.91 12.21
CA GLY A 176 -6.63 32.86 13.63
C GLY A 176 -7.68 32.20 14.53
N SER A 177 -8.81 31.73 14.01
CA SER A 177 -9.87 31.12 14.83
C SER A 177 -9.52 29.67 15.22
N PRO A 178 -9.76 29.23 16.48
CA PRO A 178 -9.46 27.87 16.89
C PRO A 178 -10.36 26.85 16.18
N THR A 179 -9.79 25.72 15.79
CA THR A 179 -10.45 24.66 15.02
C THR A 179 -10.31 23.33 15.75
N ILE A 180 -11.41 22.59 15.88
CA ILE A 180 -11.36 21.18 16.27
C ILE A 180 -11.49 20.34 15.00
N SER A 181 -10.46 19.54 14.72
CA SER A 181 -10.47 18.54 13.65
C SER A 181 -10.66 17.15 14.24
N ILE A 182 -11.69 16.46 13.76
CA ILE A 182 -12.11 15.13 14.17
C ILE A 182 -11.76 14.17 13.03
N ARG A 183 -10.97 13.15 13.32
CA ARG A 183 -10.53 12.15 12.36
C ARG A 183 -11.27 10.84 12.60
N GLY A 184 -11.79 10.27 11.54
CA GLY A 184 -12.57 9.04 11.54
C GLY A 184 -12.56 8.45 10.14
N THR A 185 -13.68 7.87 9.73
CA THR A 185 -13.86 7.23 8.43
C THR A 185 -15.12 7.73 7.72
N TYR A 186 -15.09 7.70 6.40
CA TYR A 186 -16.26 7.84 5.54
C TYR A 186 -16.15 6.77 4.46
N GLN A 187 -17.16 5.90 4.35
CA GLN A 187 -17.16 4.76 3.43
C GLN A 187 -15.88 3.89 3.55
N GLY A 188 -15.40 3.70 4.77
CA GLY A 188 -14.19 2.92 5.05
C GLY A 188 -12.86 3.64 4.79
N PHE A 189 -12.86 4.85 4.24
CA PHE A 189 -11.63 5.63 4.03
C PHE A 189 -11.39 6.64 5.15
N PRO A 190 -10.11 6.96 5.46
CA PRO A 190 -9.80 8.04 6.40
C PRO A 190 -10.50 9.35 6.00
N ALA A 191 -11.16 9.95 6.98
CA ALA A 191 -11.93 11.17 6.84
C ALA A 191 -11.63 12.14 7.99
N VAL A 192 -11.77 13.43 7.70
CA VAL A 192 -11.58 14.52 8.65
C VAL A 192 -12.75 15.49 8.54
N VAL A 193 -13.39 15.76 9.67
CA VAL A 193 -14.38 16.83 9.81
C VAL A 193 -13.78 17.90 10.73
N SER A 194 -13.72 19.14 10.24
CA SER A 194 -13.19 20.28 10.98
C SER A 194 -14.29 21.30 11.24
N ILE A 195 -14.38 21.77 12.48
CA ILE A 195 -15.34 22.78 12.91
C ILE A 195 -14.63 23.94 13.60
N ASP A 196 -15.24 25.12 13.53
CA ASP A 196 -14.83 26.28 14.32
C ASP A 196 -15.16 26.02 15.80
N ALA A 197 -14.14 26.08 16.65
CA ALA A 197 -14.24 25.68 18.06
C ALA A 197 -14.96 26.71 18.95
N ASN A 198 -15.42 27.84 18.39
CA ASN A 198 -16.19 28.86 19.11
C ASN A 198 -17.66 28.88 18.71
N SER A 199 -17.92 28.77 17.40
CA SER A 199 -19.26 28.87 16.83
C SER A 199 -19.91 27.53 16.51
N GLY A 200 -19.10 26.47 16.37
CA GLY A 200 -19.58 25.16 15.93
C GLY A 200 -19.84 25.08 14.44
N THR A 201 -19.45 26.11 13.68
CA THR A 201 -19.61 26.14 12.23
C THR A 201 -18.77 25.04 11.60
N LEU A 202 -19.38 24.24 10.72
CA LEU A 202 -18.65 23.27 9.90
C LEU A 202 -17.73 24.03 8.94
N LEU A 203 -16.42 23.81 9.07
CA LEU A 203 -15.40 24.44 8.21
C LEU A 203 -15.07 23.55 7.02
N GLN A 204 -14.93 22.24 7.26
CA GLN A 204 -14.54 21.28 6.23
C GLN A 204 -14.99 19.87 6.61
N ALA A 205 -15.35 19.06 5.61
CA ALA A 205 -15.49 17.62 5.74
C ALA A 205 -14.84 16.99 4.50
N VAL A 206 -13.70 16.33 4.69
CA VAL A 206 -12.93 15.72 3.59
C VAL A 206 -12.58 14.26 3.89
N HIS A 207 -12.60 13.41 2.88
CA HIS A 207 -12.16 12.01 2.96
C HIS A 207 -11.18 11.70 1.84
N ILE A 208 -10.36 10.67 2.04
CA ILE A 208 -9.49 10.17 0.99
C ILE A 208 -10.31 9.32 0.02
N ALA A 209 -10.16 9.56 -1.28
CA ALA A 209 -10.79 8.78 -2.34
C ALA A 209 -9.81 8.39 -3.45
N PHE A 210 -10.12 7.29 -4.15
CA PHE A 210 -9.46 6.91 -5.40
C PHE A 210 -9.85 7.87 -6.53
N GLU A 211 -8.88 8.35 -7.30
CA GLU A 211 -9.15 9.31 -8.38
C GLU A 211 -8.68 8.88 -9.76
N SER A 212 -7.53 8.23 -9.86
CA SER A 212 -6.87 7.95 -11.12
C SER A 212 -6.25 6.55 -11.11
N GLY A 213 -5.55 6.20 -12.19
CA GLY A 213 -4.97 4.87 -12.41
C GLY A 213 -5.68 4.12 -13.54
N GLY A 214 -5.28 2.86 -13.73
CA GLY A 214 -5.90 1.94 -14.67
C GLY A 214 -4.86 1.14 -15.45
N ILE A 215 -5.23 0.75 -16.67
CA ILE A 215 -4.39 -0.09 -17.53
C ILE A 215 -3.98 0.65 -18.81
N LEU A 216 -2.69 0.56 -19.12
CA LEU A 216 -2.12 0.85 -20.42
C LEU A 216 -2.01 -0.45 -21.22
N TYR A 217 -2.18 -0.38 -22.53
CA TYR A 217 -1.98 -1.51 -23.44
C TYR A 217 -1.07 -1.12 -24.61
N SER A 218 -0.35 -2.11 -25.13
CA SER A 218 0.48 -2.08 -26.32
C SER A 218 0.10 -3.28 -27.18
N ASN A 219 0.05 -3.11 -28.50
CA ASN A 219 -0.19 -4.17 -29.48
C ASN A 219 0.96 -4.33 -30.47
N ASP A 220 2.13 -3.83 -30.08
CA ASP A 220 3.37 -3.79 -30.84
C ASP A 220 4.57 -4.17 -29.96
N ASP A 221 4.37 -5.17 -29.09
CA ASP A 221 5.42 -5.80 -28.27
C ASP A 221 6.08 -4.78 -27.32
N GLY A 222 5.28 -3.87 -26.77
CA GLY A 222 5.70 -2.85 -25.80
C GLY A 222 6.38 -1.62 -26.41
N LEU A 223 6.32 -1.43 -27.73
CA LEU A 223 6.96 -0.28 -28.40
C LEU A 223 6.16 1.02 -28.23
N THR A 224 4.83 0.96 -28.33
CA THR A 224 3.93 2.09 -28.12
C THR A 224 2.78 1.72 -27.20
N TRP A 225 2.29 2.72 -26.45
CA TRP A 225 1.32 2.50 -25.37
C TRP A 225 0.12 3.44 -25.50
N LYS A 226 -1.06 2.91 -25.16
CA LYS A 226 -2.35 3.61 -25.17
C LYS A 226 -3.09 3.33 -23.86
N ALA A 227 -3.96 4.25 -23.47
CA ALA A 227 -4.87 4.02 -22.34
C ALA A 227 -5.99 3.06 -22.75
N SER A 228 -6.31 2.08 -21.90
CA SER A 228 -7.51 1.25 -22.05
C SER A 228 -8.77 1.99 -21.57
N ASP A 229 -9.93 1.36 -21.76
CA ASP A 229 -11.20 1.84 -21.19
C ASP A 229 -11.32 1.65 -19.65
N LEU A 230 -10.38 0.96 -19.01
CA LEU A 230 -10.33 0.78 -17.55
C LEU A 230 -9.66 1.96 -16.81
N SER A 231 -9.68 3.14 -17.42
CA SER A 231 -9.13 4.37 -16.85
C SER A 231 -9.91 4.84 -15.60
N GLY A 232 -9.20 5.44 -14.65
CA GLY A 232 -9.79 5.96 -13.41
C GLY A 232 -10.07 4.90 -12.33
N LYS A 233 -9.61 3.65 -12.53
CA LYS A 233 -9.74 2.57 -11.55
C LYS A 233 -8.43 2.36 -10.79
N MET A 234 -8.54 2.08 -9.49
CA MET A 234 -7.42 1.65 -8.67
C MET A 234 -7.14 0.16 -8.94
N VAL A 235 -6.53 -0.12 -10.08
CA VAL A 235 -6.10 -1.48 -10.45
C VAL A 235 -4.86 -1.83 -9.64
N THR A 236 -4.89 -2.99 -8.96
CA THR A 236 -3.83 -3.41 -8.03
C THR A 236 -3.08 -4.65 -8.50
N GLY A 237 -3.61 -5.38 -9.49
CA GLY A 237 -2.97 -6.56 -10.05
C GLY A 237 -3.67 -7.06 -11.32
N ILE A 238 -2.91 -7.76 -12.16
CA ILE A 238 -3.37 -8.35 -13.42
C ILE A 238 -2.92 -9.81 -13.53
N ALA A 239 -3.73 -10.66 -14.16
CA ALA A 239 -3.39 -12.06 -14.41
C ALA A 239 -3.79 -12.49 -15.83
N THR A 240 -2.86 -13.11 -16.54
CA THR A 240 -3.02 -13.57 -17.93
C THR A 240 -3.75 -14.91 -17.98
N ASN A 241 -4.72 -15.12 -18.87
CA ASN A 241 -5.32 -16.45 -18.99
C ASN A 241 -4.31 -17.45 -19.61
N PRO A 242 -3.91 -18.53 -18.93
CA PRO A 242 -2.97 -19.50 -19.47
C PRO A 242 -3.53 -20.32 -20.65
N LEU A 243 -4.85 -20.29 -20.88
CA LEU A 243 -5.52 -21.11 -21.90
C LEU A 243 -5.91 -20.31 -23.15
N THR A 244 -5.92 -18.98 -23.10
CA THR A 244 -6.44 -18.13 -24.18
C THR A 244 -5.58 -16.88 -24.29
N GLU A 245 -4.86 -16.73 -25.40
CA GLU A 245 -4.09 -15.51 -25.71
C GLU A 245 -5.01 -14.28 -25.70
N ASP A 246 -4.44 -13.11 -25.40
CA ASP A 246 -5.11 -11.80 -25.38
C ASP A 246 -6.22 -11.66 -24.32
N GLN A 247 -6.51 -12.72 -23.57
CA GLN A 247 -7.41 -12.71 -22.42
C GLN A 247 -6.63 -12.55 -21.11
N ALA A 248 -7.11 -11.64 -20.27
CA ALA A 248 -6.56 -11.39 -18.94
C ALA A 248 -7.64 -10.90 -17.99
N TYR A 249 -7.30 -10.91 -16.71
CA TYR A 249 -8.12 -10.44 -15.61
C TYR A 249 -7.40 -9.32 -14.88
N ALA A 250 -8.18 -8.40 -14.31
CA ALA A 250 -7.67 -7.32 -13.48
C ALA A 250 -8.54 -7.21 -12.23
N ILE A 251 -7.91 -6.99 -11.08
CA ILE A 251 -8.58 -6.63 -9.83
C ILE A 251 -8.42 -5.15 -9.60
N ALA A 252 -9.52 -4.51 -9.21
CA ALA A 252 -9.51 -3.13 -8.77
C ALA A 252 -10.07 -3.04 -7.34
N ALA A 253 -9.37 -2.28 -6.51
CA ALA A 253 -9.93 -1.80 -5.26
C ALA A 253 -11.01 -0.77 -5.57
N ASP A 254 -12.22 -1.02 -5.08
CA ASP A 254 -13.30 -0.05 -5.04
C ASP A 254 -13.52 0.36 -3.58
N GLU A 255 -14.40 1.33 -3.33
CA GLU A 255 -14.56 1.87 -1.99
C GLU A 255 -14.99 0.80 -0.97
N ASN A 256 -15.87 -0.12 -1.40
CA ASN A 256 -16.49 -1.11 -0.53
C ASN A 256 -16.22 -2.57 -0.92
N GLN A 257 -15.52 -2.83 -2.02
CA GLN A 257 -15.37 -4.19 -2.55
C GLN A 257 -14.17 -4.33 -3.49
N ILE A 258 -13.78 -5.56 -3.76
CA ILE A 258 -12.82 -5.91 -4.81
C ILE A 258 -13.59 -6.28 -6.07
N SER A 259 -13.37 -5.54 -7.16
CA SER A 259 -14.04 -5.79 -8.44
C SER A 259 -13.11 -6.53 -9.41
N LEU A 260 -13.65 -7.52 -10.14
CA LEU A 260 -12.94 -8.29 -11.15
C LEU A 260 -13.36 -7.86 -12.56
N TYR A 261 -12.39 -7.48 -13.37
CA TYR A 261 -12.55 -7.14 -14.78
C TYR A 261 -11.86 -8.17 -15.66
N ARG A 262 -12.30 -8.25 -16.93
CA ARG A 262 -11.71 -9.13 -17.93
C ARG A 262 -11.61 -8.46 -19.29
N THR A 263 -10.48 -8.64 -19.95
CA THR A 263 -10.26 -8.31 -21.38
C THR A 263 -10.36 -9.57 -22.22
N LEU A 264 -10.77 -9.42 -23.49
CA LEU A 264 -10.72 -10.46 -24.52
C LEU A 264 -9.92 -10.02 -25.77
N ASN A 265 -9.28 -8.85 -25.72
CA ASN A 265 -8.67 -8.21 -26.88
C ASN A 265 -7.38 -7.45 -26.52
N GLY A 266 -6.47 -8.10 -25.79
CA GLY A 266 -5.12 -7.56 -25.60
C GLY A 266 -5.05 -6.41 -24.59
N GLY A 267 -6.11 -6.20 -23.81
CA GLY A 267 -6.18 -5.16 -22.77
C GLY A 267 -6.73 -3.82 -23.25
N GLU A 268 -7.20 -3.74 -24.49
CA GLU A 268 -7.82 -2.51 -25.02
C GLU A 268 -9.19 -2.25 -24.38
N ASN A 269 -10.05 -3.27 -24.25
CA ASN A 269 -11.37 -3.14 -23.65
C ASN A 269 -11.57 -4.13 -22.48
N TRP A 270 -12.14 -3.64 -21.39
CA TRP A 270 -12.34 -4.38 -20.14
C TRP A 270 -13.82 -4.40 -19.74
N SER A 271 -14.32 -5.58 -19.40
CA SER A 271 -15.69 -5.76 -18.90
C SER A 271 -15.67 -6.21 -17.45
N LEU A 272 -16.52 -5.60 -16.62
CA LEU A 272 -16.78 -6.08 -15.26
C LEU A 272 -17.37 -7.50 -15.33
N VAL A 273 -16.74 -8.44 -14.63
CA VAL A 273 -17.19 -9.83 -14.53
C VAL A 273 -18.07 -10.04 -13.31
N GLY A 274 -17.62 -9.49 -12.18
CA GLY A 274 -18.23 -9.62 -10.86
C GLY A 274 -17.36 -8.96 -9.80
N SER A 275 -17.72 -9.17 -8.53
CA SER A 275 -16.98 -8.67 -7.37
C SER A 275 -16.85 -9.77 -6.33
N LEU A 276 -15.80 -9.70 -5.53
CA LEU A 276 -15.67 -10.57 -4.35
C LEU A 276 -16.73 -10.19 -3.30
N PRO A 277 -17.14 -11.12 -2.44
CA PRO A 277 -18.07 -10.81 -1.34
C PRO A 277 -17.44 -9.81 -0.36
N GLU A 278 -18.29 -9.07 0.36
CA GLU A 278 -17.87 -8.06 1.36
C GLU A 278 -16.92 -8.62 2.42
N SER A 279 -17.05 -9.90 2.78
CA SER A 279 -16.15 -10.58 3.72
C SER A 279 -14.70 -10.73 3.22
N ALA A 280 -14.45 -10.52 1.92
CA ALA A 280 -13.09 -10.43 1.38
C ALA A 280 -12.43 -9.07 1.63
N GLY A 281 -13.19 -8.07 2.08
CA GLY A 281 -12.76 -6.68 2.22
C GLY A 281 -12.73 -5.94 0.87
N ASN A 282 -12.10 -4.77 0.88
CA ASN A 282 -12.01 -3.86 -0.27
C ASN A 282 -10.59 -3.74 -0.85
N TRP A 283 -9.58 -4.32 -0.19
CA TRP A 283 -8.18 -4.27 -0.65
C TRP A 283 -7.65 -5.64 -1.06
N PRO A 284 -7.44 -5.89 -2.37
CA PRO A 284 -6.81 -7.11 -2.82
C PRO A 284 -5.28 -6.95 -2.84
N TYR A 285 -4.55 -8.00 -2.50
CA TYR A 285 -3.08 -7.97 -2.56
C TYR A 285 -2.52 -8.48 -3.88
N ASP A 286 -3.13 -9.51 -4.45
CA ASP A 286 -2.65 -10.15 -5.67
C ASP A 286 -3.77 -10.91 -6.37
N ILE A 287 -3.63 -11.11 -7.68
CA ILE A 287 -4.49 -11.97 -8.49
C ILE A 287 -3.61 -12.94 -9.27
N GLU A 288 -4.04 -14.18 -9.37
CA GLU A 288 -3.41 -15.16 -10.25
C GLU A 288 -4.47 -16.02 -10.91
N THR A 289 -4.16 -16.53 -12.10
CA THR A 289 -4.98 -17.55 -12.76
C THR A 289 -4.27 -18.89 -12.74
N ASP A 290 -5.03 -19.95 -12.60
CA ASP A 290 -4.58 -21.34 -12.65
C ASP A 290 -5.46 -22.16 -13.61
N VAL A 291 -5.09 -23.42 -13.86
CA VAL A 291 -5.88 -24.41 -14.59
C VAL A 291 -6.37 -25.49 -13.62
N ASP A 292 -7.69 -25.61 -13.47
CA ASP A 292 -8.29 -26.62 -12.61
C ASP A 292 -8.13 -28.05 -13.18
N PRO A 293 -8.37 -29.12 -12.40
CA PRO A 293 -8.24 -30.49 -12.89
C PRO A 293 -9.17 -30.86 -14.06
N SER A 294 -10.18 -30.05 -14.34
CA SER A 294 -11.09 -30.21 -15.49
C SER A 294 -10.62 -29.44 -16.73
N GLY A 295 -9.47 -28.77 -16.65
CA GLY A 295 -8.89 -27.99 -17.75
C GLY A 295 -9.49 -26.60 -17.91
N ASN A 296 -10.19 -26.06 -16.91
CA ASN A 296 -10.78 -24.72 -16.97
C ASN A 296 -9.93 -23.71 -16.20
N THR A 297 -9.98 -22.44 -16.62
CA THR A 297 -9.37 -21.35 -15.88
C THR A 297 -10.00 -21.22 -14.48
N LEU A 298 -9.14 -21.18 -13.47
CA LEU A 298 -9.48 -20.85 -12.09
C LEU A 298 -8.85 -19.50 -11.75
N ILE A 299 -9.60 -18.60 -11.12
CA ILE A 299 -9.12 -17.29 -10.69
C ILE A 299 -8.87 -17.36 -9.19
N LEU A 300 -7.72 -16.89 -8.75
CA LEU A 300 -7.29 -16.81 -7.36
C LEU A 300 -7.05 -15.34 -6.99
N VAL A 301 -7.56 -14.91 -5.84
CA VAL A 301 -7.34 -13.54 -5.34
C VAL A 301 -6.90 -13.60 -3.89
N GLY A 302 -5.73 -13.03 -3.63
CA GLY A 302 -5.16 -12.93 -2.30
C GLY A 302 -5.65 -11.69 -1.56
N THR A 303 -6.04 -11.85 -0.30
CA THR A 303 -6.47 -10.78 0.60
C THR A 303 -5.66 -10.82 1.90
N ILE A 304 -5.96 -9.92 2.84
CA ILE A 304 -5.24 -9.85 4.13
C ILE A 304 -5.41 -11.09 4.99
N SER A 305 -6.57 -11.75 4.90
CA SER A 305 -6.89 -12.93 5.68
C SER A 305 -6.81 -14.19 4.83
N ASP A 306 -7.36 -14.15 3.62
CA ASP A 306 -7.76 -15.34 2.88
C ASP A 306 -7.28 -15.35 1.44
N LEU A 307 -7.20 -16.56 0.88
CA LEU A 307 -7.09 -16.79 -0.54
C LEU A 307 -8.49 -17.14 -1.07
N TRP A 308 -9.00 -16.39 -2.02
CA TRP A 308 -10.30 -16.61 -2.64
C TRP A 308 -10.13 -17.27 -3.99
N SER A 309 -11.08 -18.11 -4.38
CA SER A 309 -11.11 -18.76 -5.68
C SER A 309 -12.46 -18.66 -6.35
N SER A 310 -12.47 -18.59 -7.68
CA SER A 310 -13.67 -18.60 -8.51
C SER A 310 -13.40 -19.19 -9.89
N LYS A 311 -14.40 -19.88 -10.47
CA LYS A 311 -14.34 -20.42 -11.84
C LYS A 311 -14.98 -19.50 -12.88
N ASP A 312 -15.82 -18.58 -12.45
CA ASP A 312 -16.60 -17.71 -13.31
C ASP A 312 -16.41 -16.21 -13.00
N GLY A 313 -15.67 -15.89 -11.94
CA GLY A 313 -15.41 -14.54 -11.45
C GLY A 313 -16.60 -13.91 -10.70
N LYS A 314 -17.63 -14.70 -10.38
CA LYS A 314 -18.86 -14.25 -9.72
C LYS A 314 -19.12 -14.99 -8.43
N ASP A 315 -19.01 -16.31 -8.47
CA ASP A 315 -19.18 -17.17 -7.32
C ASP A 315 -17.80 -17.43 -6.70
N TRP A 316 -17.59 -16.90 -5.50
CA TRP A 316 -16.31 -16.95 -4.79
C TRP A 316 -16.37 -17.85 -3.57
N SER A 317 -15.27 -18.55 -3.30
CA SER A 317 -15.11 -19.37 -2.10
C SER A 317 -13.69 -19.23 -1.55
N VAL A 318 -13.58 -19.19 -0.22
CA VAL A 318 -12.29 -19.24 0.48
C VAL A 318 -11.64 -20.59 0.21
N VAL A 319 -10.36 -20.55 -0.18
CA VAL A 319 -9.51 -21.72 -0.36
C VAL A 319 -9.12 -22.26 1.03
N PRO A 320 -9.47 -23.51 1.37
CA PRO A 320 -9.24 -24.05 2.70
C PRO A 320 -7.79 -24.46 2.95
N GLY A 321 -7.45 -24.64 4.23
CA GLY A 321 -6.21 -25.29 4.66
C GLY A 321 -4.96 -24.42 4.67
N LEU A 322 -5.02 -23.20 4.12
CA LEU A 322 -3.91 -22.25 4.17
C LEU A 322 -3.94 -21.47 5.50
N PRO A 323 -2.81 -21.31 6.22
CA PRO A 323 -2.79 -20.57 7.49
C PRO A 323 -3.17 -19.09 7.35
N SER A 324 -3.55 -18.45 8.46
CA SER A 324 -3.91 -17.02 8.50
C SER A 324 -2.72 -16.11 8.18
N GLY A 325 -3.00 -14.94 7.58
CA GLY A 325 -2.01 -13.91 7.23
C GLY A 325 -2.18 -13.41 5.79
N PRO A 326 -1.48 -12.34 5.39
CA PRO A 326 -1.67 -11.71 4.08
C PRO A 326 -1.19 -12.60 2.93
N LYS A 327 -2.08 -12.88 1.97
CA LYS A 327 -1.80 -13.73 0.80
C LYS A 327 -1.32 -12.86 -0.36
N GLN A 328 -0.07 -12.41 -0.24
CA GLN A 328 0.37 -11.21 -0.94
C GLN A 328 1.10 -11.44 -2.26
N TRP A 329 1.70 -12.61 -2.42
CA TRP A 329 2.32 -13.02 -3.67
C TRP A 329 1.81 -14.42 -4.00
N ILE A 330 1.26 -14.58 -5.19
CA ILE A 330 0.66 -15.81 -5.69
C ILE A 330 1.26 -16.09 -7.07
N ALA A 331 1.58 -17.35 -7.33
CA ALA A 331 1.97 -17.79 -8.66
C ALA A 331 1.43 -19.19 -8.92
N SER A 332 0.99 -19.45 -10.15
CA SER A 332 0.64 -20.78 -10.62
C SER A 332 1.62 -21.26 -11.68
N ILE A 333 1.79 -22.58 -11.75
CA ILE A 333 2.51 -23.27 -12.81
C ILE A 333 1.61 -24.39 -13.29
N SER A 334 1.22 -24.37 -14.56
CA SER A 334 0.39 -25.39 -15.18
C SER A 334 1.18 -26.15 -16.24
N THR A 335 1.33 -27.46 -16.07
CA THR A 335 1.91 -28.36 -17.09
C THR A 335 0.93 -29.47 -17.45
N GLN A 336 1.28 -30.30 -18.44
CA GLN A 336 0.47 -31.49 -18.77
C GLN A 336 0.32 -32.47 -17.59
N SER A 337 1.23 -32.41 -16.61
CA SER A 337 1.23 -33.28 -15.43
C SER A 337 0.32 -32.79 -14.31
N GLY A 338 -0.24 -31.58 -14.45
CA GLY A 338 -1.08 -30.92 -13.45
C GLY A 338 -0.58 -29.52 -13.13
N SER A 339 -1.27 -28.87 -12.19
CA SER A 339 -0.90 -27.54 -11.73
C SER A 339 -0.32 -27.55 -10.30
N LYS A 340 0.51 -26.55 -10.02
CA LYS A 340 0.92 -26.15 -8.67
C LYS A 340 0.68 -24.67 -8.45
N VAL A 341 0.16 -24.36 -7.27
CA VAL A 341 0.01 -22.99 -6.78
C VAL A 341 1.00 -22.75 -5.65
N PHE A 342 1.61 -21.57 -5.67
CA PHE A 342 2.50 -21.06 -4.64
C PHE A 342 1.91 -19.80 -4.04
N VAL A 343 1.98 -19.68 -2.71
CA VAL A 343 1.50 -18.51 -1.98
C VAL A 343 2.53 -18.11 -0.94
N SER A 344 2.87 -16.83 -0.90
CA SER A 344 3.70 -16.27 0.15
C SER A 344 2.85 -15.53 1.17
N ILE A 345 2.93 -15.98 2.44
CA ILE A 345 2.41 -15.25 3.60
C ILE A 345 3.50 -14.30 4.09
N THR A 346 3.26 -12.99 4.01
CA THR A 346 4.33 -11.99 4.16
C THR A 346 4.49 -11.41 5.56
N ASN A 347 3.54 -11.66 6.46
CA ASN A 347 3.58 -11.16 7.82
C ASN A 347 2.80 -12.07 8.80
N GLY A 348 3.10 -11.96 10.09
CA GLY A 348 2.49 -12.73 11.17
C GLY A 348 3.22 -14.05 11.47
N GLU A 349 2.72 -14.79 12.45
CA GLU A 349 3.34 -16.04 12.93
C GLU A 349 3.46 -17.13 11.85
N ASN A 350 2.59 -17.07 10.84
CA ASN A 350 2.58 -17.99 9.70
C ASN A 350 3.38 -17.48 8.49
N THR A 351 4.28 -16.52 8.67
CA THR A 351 5.14 -16.04 7.58
C THR A 351 5.88 -17.22 6.92
N GLY A 352 5.87 -17.24 5.59
CA GLY A 352 6.51 -18.30 4.81
C GLY A 352 5.97 -18.46 3.39
N LEU A 353 6.62 -19.36 2.66
CA LEU A 353 6.23 -19.83 1.32
C LEU A 353 5.47 -21.15 1.44
N TYR A 354 4.31 -21.24 0.81
CA TYR A 354 3.43 -22.42 0.81
C TYR A 354 3.14 -22.89 -0.61
N THR A 355 2.86 -24.17 -0.77
CA THR A 355 2.46 -24.77 -2.07
C THR A 355 1.33 -25.77 -1.93
N SER A 356 0.52 -25.90 -2.98
CA SER A 356 -0.52 -26.91 -3.11
C SER A 356 -0.67 -27.37 -4.57
N THR A 357 -1.12 -28.62 -4.75
CA THR A 357 -1.54 -29.19 -6.05
C THR A 357 -3.06 -29.36 -6.16
N ASP A 358 -3.79 -29.19 -5.06
CA ASP A 358 -5.23 -29.47 -4.97
C ASP A 358 -6.05 -28.34 -4.31
N LEU A 359 -5.38 -27.28 -3.86
CA LEU A 359 -5.95 -26.13 -3.16
C LEU A 359 -6.73 -26.50 -1.88
N SER A 360 -6.43 -27.65 -1.28
CA SER A 360 -7.04 -28.11 -0.02
C SER A 360 -5.99 -28.54 0.99
N THR A 361 -4.86 -29.07 0.52
CA THR A 361 -3.71 -29.47 1.31
C THR A 361 -2.51 -28.59 0.97
N TRP A 362 -1.87 -28.05 2.00
CA TRP A 362 -0.78 -27.09 1.85
C TRP A 362 0.49 -27.57 2.53
N SER A 363 1.61 -27.39 1.84
CA SER A 363 2.95 -27.69 2.36
C SER A 363 3.76 -26.40 2.48
N LYS A 364 4.36 -26.14 3.64
CA LYS A 364 5.30 -25.03 3.82
C LYS A 364 6.64 -25.38 3.17
N LEU A 365 7.08 -24.59 2.19
CA LEU A 365 8.34 -24.75 1.50
C LEU A 365 9.48 -23.95 2.12
N ALA A 366 9.21 -22.80 2.74
CA ALA A 366 10.22 -21.99 3.40
C ALA A 366 9.62 -21.13 4.52
N ASP A 367 10.44 -20.79 5.53
CA ASP A 367 10.02 -19.94 6.65
C ASP A 367 10.04 -18.44 6.35
N LYS A 368 10.68 -18.05 5.24
CA LYS A 368 10.71 -16.68 4.74
C LYS A 368 9.66 -16.50 3.65
N ALA A 369 9.17 -15.26 3.53
CA ALA A 369 8.32 -14.84 2.42
C ALA A 369 9.15 -14.64 1.15
N TYR A 370 8.56 -14.90 -0.01
CA TYR A 370 9.23 -14.75 -1.31
C TYR A 370 8.32 -14.07 -2.32
N ARG A 371 8.87 -13.11 -3.07
CA ARG A 371 8.25 -12.55 -4.28
C ARG A 371 8.33 -13.57 -5.41
N PHE A 372 7.37 -13.55 -6.32
CA PHE A 372 7.37 -14.44 -7.47
C PHE A 372 7.55 -13.68 -8.76
N SER A 373 8.27 -14.32 -9.69
CA SER A 373 8.30 -13.96 -11.09
C SER A 373 8.09 -15.23 -11.90
N LYS A 374 7.17 -15.21 -12.86
CA LYS A 374 6.89 -16.36 -13.74
C LYS A 374 7.85 -16.34 -14.93
N SER A 375 8.28 -17.52 -15.37
CA SER A 375 9.05 -17.64 -16.61
C SER A 375 8.17 -17.31 -17.82
N PHE A 376 8.82 -17.02 -18.94
CA PHE A 376 8.17 -16.70 -20.22
C PHE A 376 7.12 -17.73 -20.68
N ASP A 377 7.26 -18.99 -20.26
CA ASP A 377 6.40 -20.12 -20.63
C ASP A 377 5.47 -20.59 -19.50
N PHE A 378 5.49 -19.90 -18.35
CA PHE A 378 4.72 -20.24 -17.14
C PHE A 378 5.01 -21.65 -16.58
N GLN A 379 6.15 -22.26 -16.91
CA GLN A 379 6.54 -23.59 -16.39
C GLN A 379 7.43 -23.53 -15.15
N SER A 380 7.97 -22.36 -14.83
CA SER A 380 8.78 -22.15 -13.64
C SER A 380 8.51 -20.81 -12.98
N VAL A 381 8.76 -20.74 -11.68
CA VAL A 381 8.67 -19.51 -10.88
C VAL A 381 10.01 -19.26 -10.20
N LEU A 382 10.57 -18.07 -10.42
CA LEU A 382 11.68 -17.57 -9.63
C LEU A 382 11.10 -16.93 -8.36
N ALA A 383 11.37 -17.53 -7.21
CA ALA A 383 11.00 -17.03 -5.91
C ALA A 383 12.19 -16.29 -5.28
N THR A 384 12.09 -14.97 -5.16
CA THR A 384 13.15 -14.07 -4.69
C THR A 384 12.85 -13.52 -3.30
N ASN A 385 13.89 -13.16 -2.55
CA ASN A 385 13.77 -12.53 -1.24
C ASN A 385 14.79 -11.40 -1.10
N GLU A 386 14.35 -10.27 -0.54
CA GLU A 386 15.11 -9.03 -0.48
C GLU A 386 16.22 -9.02 0.58
N GLU A 387 16.26 -10.03 1.45
CA GLU A 387 17.25 -10.19 2.51
C GLU A 387 18.27 -11.27 2.17
N LEU A 388 18.01 -12.08 1.14
CA LEU A 388 18.80 -13.28 0.83
C LEU A 388 19.53 -13.12 -0.50
N ASN A 389 20.83 -13.40 -0.49
CA ASN A 389 21.64 -13.54 -1.72
C ASN A 389 21.42 -14.91 -2.39
N GLN A 390 20.17 -15.38 -2.40
CA GLN A 390 19.74 -16.66 -2.94
C GLN A 390 18.23 -16.60 -3.23
N ALA A 391 17.84 -17.15 -4.36
CA ALA A 391 16.45 -17.37 -4.76
C ALA A 391 16.13 -18.88 -4.77
N LEU A 392 14.86 -19.22 -4.98
CA LEU A 392 14.41 -20.58 -5.27
C LEU A 392 13.87 -20.62 -6.70
N LEU A 393 14.22 -21.66 -7.45
CA LEU A 393 13.55 -22.00 -8.70
C LEU A 393 12.50 -23.07 -8.38
N LEU A 394 11.23 -22.75 -8.63
CA LEU A 394 10.09 -23.60 -8.34
C LEU A 394 9.54 -24.18 -9.65
N THR A 395 9.31 -25.50 -9.67
CA THR A 395 8.74 -26.24 -10.81
C THR A 395 7.68 -27.24 -10.33
N THR A 396 7.03 -27.92 -11.29
CA THR A 396 6.13 -29.04 -10.96
C THR A 396 6.86 -30.24 -10.34
N GLU A 397 8.17 -30.42 -10.52
CA GLU A 397 8.90 -31.50 -9.82
C GLU A 397 9.35 -31.11 -8.41
N GLY A 398 9.55 -29.82 -8.12
CA GLY A 398 9.96 -29.40 -6.78
C GLY A 398 10.56 -28.01 -6.73
N LYS A 399 11.50 -27.83 -5.81
CA LYS A 399 12.26 -26.58 -5.64
C LYS A 399 13.75 -26.86 -5.71
N THR A 400 14.50 -25.95 -6.34
CA THR A 400 15.97 -25.96 -6.32
C THR A 400 16.49 -24.60 -5.89
N THR A 401 17.69 -24.60 -5.31
CA THR A 401 18.40 -23.36 -4.98
C THR A 401 18.83 -22.66 -6.26
N TYR A 402 18.45 -21.39 -6.40
CA TYR A 402 18.87 -20.54 -7.51
C TYR A 402 19.82 -19.46 -7.02
N LYS A 403 21.09 -19.54 -7.43
CA LYS A 403 22.11 -18.59 -6.96
C LYS A 403 21.93 -17.23 -7.64
N VAL A 404 21.73 -16.19 -6.86
CA VAL A 404 21.82 -14.79 -7.30
C VAL A 404 22.99 -14.13 -6.57
N PRO A 405 23.73 -13.20 -7.19
CA PRO A 405 24.92 -12.62 -6.55
C PRO A 405 24.58 -11.70 -5.39
N GLU A 406 23.37 -11.15 -5.36
CA GLU A 406 22.86 -10.27 -4.33
C GLU A 406 21.34 -10.42 -4.16
N ALA A 407 20.80 -9.85 -3.09
CA ALA A 407 19.37 -9.79 -2.84
C ALA A 407 18.64 -9.20 -4.05
N SER A 408 17.74 -10.01 -4.61
CA SER A 408 17.01 -9.68 -5.82
C SER A 408 15.54 -9.48 -5.48
N LEU A 409 14.89 -8.56 -6.17
CA LEU A 409 13.48 -8.27 -5.99
C LEU A 409 12.62 -9.11 -6.94
N ARG A 410 13.01 -9.20 -8.22
CA ARG A 410 12.22 -9.82 -9.30
C ARG A 410 13.12 -10.36 -10.40
N GLY A 411 12.54 -11.10 -11.35
CA GLY A 411 13.21 -11.48 -12.59
C GLY A 411 12.26 -11.65 -13.76
N ALA A 412 12.80 -11.80 -14.96
CA ALA A 412 12.07 -12.15 -16.17
C ALA A 412 12.95 -12.99 -17.10
N GLY A 413 12.32 -13.75 -17.98
CA GLY A 413 13.00 -14.58 -18.98
C GLY A 413 12.90 -16.08 -18.71
N ASP A 414 13.95 -16.79 -19.10
CA ASP A 414 14.08 -18.25 -18.98
C ASP A 414 14.94 -18.58 -17.76
N PHE A 415 14.29 -18.93 -16.65
CA PHE A 415 15.01 -19.19 -15.41
C PHE A 415 15.81 -20.49 -15.42
N GLU A 416 15.58 -21.41 -16.34
CA GLU A 416 16.40 -22.61 -16.50
C GLU A 416 17.71 -22.30 -17.24
N ASN A 417 17.69 -21.30 -18.12
CA ASN A 417 18.87 -20.78 -18.78
C ASN A 417 19.32 -19.45 -18.17
N ARG A 418 20.29 -19.50 -17.24
CA ARG A 418 20.81 -18.31 -16.55
C ARG A 418 21.23 -17.16 -17.44
N GLU A 419 21.77 -17.43 -18.64
CA GLU A 419 22.21 -16.38 -19.57
C GLU A 419 21.02 -15.64 -20.21
N LEU A 420 19.82 -16.21 -20.12
CA LEU A 420 18.53 -15.67 -20.54
C LEU A 420 17.66 -15.27 -19.34
N THR A 421 18.28 -14.91 -18.21
CA THR A 421 17.57 -14.36 -17.06
C THR A 421 17.95 -12.90 -16.87
N VAL A 422 16.95 -12.03 -16.79
CA VAL A 422 17.11 -10.66 -16.30
C VAL A 422 16.62 -10.61 -14.86
N ILE A 423 17.37 -9.96 -13.98
CA ILE A 423 17.00 -9.77 -12.57
C ILE A 423 17.00 -8.30 -12.19
N GLU A 424 16.25 -7.99 -11.14
CA GLU A 424 16.22 -6.69 -10.48
C GLU A 424 16.82 -6.79 -9.07
N SER A 425 17.69 -5.85 -8.71
CA SER A 425 18.14 -5.57 -7.34
C SER A 425 17.67 -4.18 -6.90
N SER A 426 17.31 -4.04 -5.63
CA SER A 426 16.88 -2.77 -5.04
C SER A 426 17.99 -1.71 -5.00
N THR A 427 19.26 -2.13 -5.09
CA THR A 427 20.42 -1.25 -5.00
C THR A 427 21.14 -1.06 -6.33
N ALA A 428 21.09 -2.05 -7.23
CA ALA A 428 21.84 -2.06 -8.48
C ALA A 428 20.97 -1.82 -9.73
N GLY A 429 19.64 -1.91 -9.62
CA GLY A 429 18.72 -1.75 -10.74
C GLY A 429 18.45 -3.07 -11.46
N VAL A 430 18.34 -3.06 -12.79
CA VAL A 430 18.07 -4.25 -13.62
C VAL A 430 19.32 -4.67 -14.38
N GLY A 431 19.56 -5.98 -14.43
CA GLY A 431 20.73 -6.53 -15.09
C GLY A 431 20.54 -7.96 -15.59
N GLN A 432 21.33 -8.29 -16.61
CA GLN A 432 21.40 -9.62 -17.17
C GLN A 432 22.24 -10.52 -16.25
N LEU A 433 21.68 -11.67 -15.87
CA LEU A 433 22.39 -12.70 -15.15
C LEU A 433 23.31 -13.47 -16.11
N ASN A 434 24.52 -13.80 -15.65
CA ASN A 434 25.45 -14.65 -16.38
C ASN A 434 26.13 -15.66 -15.43
N GLN A 435 27.00 -16.51 -15.97
CA GLN A 435 27.75 -17.51 -15.19
C GLN A 435 28.58 -16.89 -14.05
N SER A 436 29.10 -15.68 -14.24
CA SER A 436 30.04 -15.01 -13.32
C SER A 436 29.41 -14.00 -12.36
N GLY A 437 28.17 -13.58 -12.59
CA GLY A 437 27.50 -12.53 -11.83
C GLY A 437 26.35 -11.89 -12.61
N VAL A 438 26.16 -10.59 -12.44
CA VAL A 438 25.13 -9.80 -13.14
C VAL A 438 25.79 -8.61 -13.83
N LYS A 439 25.41 -8.36 -15.07
CA LYS A 439 25.75 -7.15 -15.82
C LYS A 439 24.58 -6.16 -15.66
N TRP A 440 24.73 -5.19 -14.77
CA TRP A 440 23.73 -4.15 -14.51
C TRP A 440 23.70 -3.12 -15.65
N THR A 441 22.52 -2.86 -16.22
CA THR A 441 22.36 -2.08 -17.47
C THR A 441 21.26 -1.03 -17.40
N LEU A 442 20.32 -1.14 -16.46
CA LEU A 442 19.31 -0.11 -16.18
C LEU A 442 19.35 0.27 -14.71
N SER A 443 19.79 1.49 -14.42
CA SER A 443 19.92 2.01 -13.05
C SER A 443 18.66 2.68 -12.51
N GLN A 444 17.57 2.71 -13.30
CA GLN A 444 16.32 3.35 -12.91
C GLN A 444 15.56 2.47 -11.92
N PRO A 445 14.90 3.05 -10.91
CA PRO A 445 14.01 2.30 -10.04
C PRO A 445 12.84 1.76 -10.86
N ILE A 446 12.63 0.45 -10.81
CA ILE A 446 11.51 -0.24 -11.46
C ILE A 446 10.58 -0.85 -10.41
N ALA A 447 9.34 -1.11 -10.81
CA ALA A 447 8.30 -1.72 -10.00
C ALA A 447 7.78 -3.04 -10.59
N SER A 448 8.05 -3.31 -11.88
CA SER A 448 7.60 -4.51 -12.58
C SER A 448 8.54 -4.88 -13.74
N LEU A 449 8.56 -6.17 -14.09
CA LEU A 449 9.41 -6.72 -15.14
C LEU A 449 8.70 -7.93 -15.78
N ALA A 450 8.65 -7.99 -17.11
CA ALA A 450 8.04 -9.11 -17.83
C ALA A 450 8.73 -9.41 -19.16
N SER A 451 8.79 -10.69 -19.51
CA SER A 451 9.27 -11.20 -20.79
C SER A 451 8.13 -11.82 -21.59
N GLY A 452 8.15 -11.66 -22.92
CA GLY A 452 7.13 -12.22 -23.80
C GLY A 452 7.24 -13.74 -24.00
N PRO A 453 6.18 -14.41 -24.49
CA PRO A 453 6.12 -15.88 -24.58
C PRO A 453 7.10 -16.52 -25.58
N ASN A 454 7.75 -15.72 -26.45
CA ASN A 454 8.83 -16.15 -27.35
C ASN A 454 10.22 -15.71 -26.88
N TYR A 455 10.38 -15.45 -25.58
CA TYR A 455 11.58 -14.85 -25.01
C TYR A 455 12.92 -15.49 -25.43
N PRO A 456 13.05 -16.84 -25.50
CA PRO A 456 14.32 -17.45 -25.88
C PRO A 456 14.80 -17.08 -27.29
N GLN A 457 13.91 -16.57 -28.15
CA GLN A 457 14.24 -16.09 -29.50
C GLN A 457 14.15 -14.56 -29.62
N SER A 458 13.18 -13.93 -28.97
CA SER A 458 12.94 -12.48 -29.11
C SER A 458 13.86 -11.64 -28.22
N HIS A 459 14.25 -12.19 -27.07
CA HIS A 459 15.03 -11.48 -26.03
C HIS A 459 14.36 -10.18 -25.55
N VAL A 460 13.03 -10.08 -25.70
CA VAL A 460 12.29 -8.87 -25.34
C VAL A 460 11.86 -8.90 -23.88
N VAL A 461 12.21 -7.82 -23.17
CA VAL A 461 11.77 -7.56 -21.79
C VAL A 461 11.18 -6.16 -21.73
N VAL A 462 10.07 -6.01 -21.03
CA VAL A 462 9.51 -4.71 -20.65
C VAL A 462 9.70 -4.52 -19.14
N ALA A 463 10.16 -3.33 -18.75
CA ALA A 463 10.29 -2.92 -17.36
C ALA A 463 9.40 -1.70 -17.10
N GLY A 464 8.57 -1.81 -16.07
CA GLY A 464 7.76 -0.70 -15.58
C GLY A 464 8.49 0.05 -14.48
N GLY A 465 8.69 1.36 -14.68
CA GLY A 465 9.38 2.25 -13.76
C GLY A 465 8.56 2.63 -12.53
N PHE A 466 9.23 2.86 -11.40
CA PHE A 466 8.64 3.56 -10.26
C PHE A 466 8.73 5.07 -10.51
N ARG A 467 7.72 5.64 -11.20
CA ARG A 467 7.69 7.07 -11.61
C ARG A 467 8.83 7.47 -12.55
N THR A 468 9.33 6.51 -13.33
CA THR A 468 10.44 6.71 -14.27
C THR A 468 10.11 6.29 -15.70
N GLY A 469 8.86 5.88 -15.97
CA GLY A 469 8.41 5.51 -17.32
C GLY A 469 8.43 4.01 -17.61
N LEU A 470 8.17 3.65 -18.87
CA LEU A 470 8.28 2.28 -19.39
C LEU A 470 9.55 2.14 -20.22
N TYR A 471 10.23 1.01 -20.04
CA TYR A 471 11.47 0.67 -20.71
C TYR A 471 11.30 -0.65 -21.45
N ARG A 472 11.95 -0.78 -22.61
CA ARG A 472 11.99 -2.00 -23.40
C ARG A 472 13.42 -2.36 -23.76
N SER A 473 13.75 -3.62 -23.57
CA SER A 473 14.96 -4.27 -24.08
C SER A 473 14.57 -5.23 -25.19
N SER A 474 15.42 -5.38 -26.21
CA SER A 474 15.31 -6.43 -27.24
C SER A 474 16.55 -7.32 -27.34
N ASP A 475 17.42 -7.25 -26.33
CA ASP A 475 18.71 -7.93 -26.27
C ASP A 475 18.94 -8.53 -24.87
N ASN A 476 17.88 -9.03 -24.24
CA ASN A 476 17.95 -9.77 -22.97
C ASN A 476 18.54 -8.91 -21.83
N GLY A 477 18.15 -7.64 -21.81
CA GLY A 477 18.55 -6.67 -20.81
C GLY A 477 19.98 -6.16 -20.99
N GLU A 478 20.59 -6.32 -22.16
CA GLU A 478 21.90 -5.72 -22.43
C GLU A 478 21.82 -4.21 -22.66
N SER A 479 20.73 -3.73 -23.25
CA SER A 479 20.43 -2.32 -23.42
C SER A 479 18.93 -2.02 -23.31
N TRP A 480 18.60 -0.77 -22.97
CA TRP A 480 17.22 -0.35 -22.71
C TRP A 480 16.86 0.92 -23.46
N THR A 481 15.67 0.92 -24.04
CA THR A 481 15.04 2.10 -24.66
C THR A 481 13.87 2.54 -23.81
N VAL A 482 13.78 3.84 -23.50
CA VAL A 482 12.57 4.42 -22.91
C VAL A 482 11.49 4.49 -23.98
N VAL A 483 10.38 3.78 -23.78
CA VAL A 483 9.25 3.72 -24.74
C VAL A 483 8.09 4.62 -24.31
N LEU A 484 8.03 5.01 -23.03
CA LEU A 484 7.12 6.03 -22.52
C LEU A 484 7.74 6.71 -21.29
N GLU A 485 8.14 7.98 -21.42
CA GLU A 485 8.81 8.72 -20.33
C GLU A 485 7.89 9.02 -19.15
N ASP A 486 6.65 9.45 -19.43
CA ASP A 486 5.65 9.78 -18.43
C ASP A 486 4.32 9.09 -18.74
N PRO A 487 4.02 7.96 -18.08
CA PRO A 487 2.78 7.22 -18.27
C PRO A 487 1.52 8.06 -17.98
N SER A 488 1.62 9.08 -17.13
CA SER A 488 0.49 9.95 -16.77
C SER A 488 -0.02 10.83 -17.92
N THR A 489 0.81 11.02 -18.96
CA THR A 489 0.44 11.73 -20.18
C THR A 489 -0.49 10.93 -21.09
N VAL A 490 -0.47 9.60 -20.97
CA VAL A 490 -1.35 8.68 -21.72
C VAL A 490 -2.55 8.28 -20.87
N LEU A 491 -2.31 7.90 -19.62
CA LEU A 491 -3.33 7.50 -18.65
C LEU A 491 -3.01 8.15 -17.30
N LYS A 492 -3.87 9.07 -16.82
CA LYS A 492 -3.69 9.70 -15.51
C LYS A 492 -3.54 8.66 -14.41
N GLY A 493 -2.53 8.84 -13.56
CA GLY A 493 -2.15 7.93 -12.47
C GLY A 493 -0.89 8.45 -11.79
N SER A 494 -0.37 7.69 -10.83
CA SER A 494 0.83 8.03 -10.06
C SER A 494 2.13 7.97 -10.87
N GLY A 495 2.10 7.35 -12.06
CA GLY A 495 3.29 7.06 -12.87
C GLY A 495 4.09 5.87 -12.37
N GLU A 496 3.62 5.16 -11.33
CA GLU A 496 4.19 3.92 -10.85
C GLU A 496 3.63 2.77 -11.69
N ILE A 497 4.47 2.12 -12.48
CA ILE A 497 4.04 0.95 -13.26
C ILE A 497 4.16 -0.30 -12.40
N THR A 498 3.10 -0.59 -11.65
CA THR A 498 3.13 -1.59 -10.57
C THR A 498 3.11 -3.02 -11.07
N ASP A 499 2.64 -3.24 -12.29
CA ASP A 499 2.58 -4.57 -12.90
C ASP A 499 2.66 -4.47 -14.44
N VAL A 500 3.25 -5.49 -15.08
CA VAL A 500 3.36 -5.62 -16.55
C VAL A 500 3.20 -7.09 -16.90
N ALA A 501 2.39 -7.38 -17.93
CA ALA A 501 2.22 -8.75 -18.41
C ALA A 501 2.09 -8.82 -19.93
N TYR A 502 2.65 -9.87 -20.52
CA TYR A 502 2.44 -10.24 -21.92
C TYR A 502 1.22 -11.14 -22.02
N LEU A 503 0.26 -10.77 -22.88
CA LEU A 503 -0.94 -11.57 -23.16
C LEU A 503 -0.78 -12.44 -24.40
N SER A 504 0.10 -12.01 -25.31
CA SER A 504 0.55 -12.74 -26.49
C SER A 504 1.94 -12.24 -26.90
N LYS A 505 2.41 -12.55 -28.12
CA LYS A 505 3.71 -12.06 -28.62
C LYS A 505 3.71 -10.56 -28.95
N ALA A 506 2.54 -9.95 -29.13
CA ALA A 506 2.40 -8.55 -29.51
C ALA A 506 1.68 -7.74 -28.42
N ASP A 507 0.73 -8.36 -27.72
CA ASP A 507 -0.09 -7.64 -26.75
C ASP A 507 0.55 -7.65 -25.36
N VAL A 508 0.77 -6.45 -24.82
CA VAL A 508 1.36 -6.20 -23.51
C VAL A 508 0.47 -5.22 -22.76
N ILE A 509 0.22 -5.50 -21.48
CA ILE A 509 -0.50 -4.59 -20.59
C ILE A 509 0.38 -4.15 -19.44
N ALA A 510 0.12 -2.95 -18.93
CA ALA A 510 0.81 -2.38 -17.80
C ALA A 510 -0.18 -1.63 -16.89
N VAL A 511 -0.06 -1.80 -15.58
CA VAL A 511 -0.88 -1.09 -14.60
C VAL A 511 -0.19 0.23 -14.25
N ASN A 512 -0.85 1.36 -14.51
CA ASN A 512 -0.43 2.64 -13.95
C ASN A 512 -1.16 2.85 -12.62
N GLY A 513 -0.39 2.93 -11.53
CA GLY A 513 -0.92 3.06 -10.19
C GLY A 513 -1.87 4.25 -10.03
N GLY A 514 -2.85 4.12 -9.15
CA GLY A 514 -3.80 5.20 -8.89
C GLY A 514 -3.27 6.24 -7.91
N GLU A 515 -3.88 7.43 -7.94
CA GLU A 515 -3.65 8.48 -6.94
C GLU A 515 -4.80 8.54 -5.92
N LEU A 516 -4.43 8.92 -4.71
CA LEU A 516 -5.33 9.19 -3.59
C LEU A 516 -5.43 10.70 -3.38
N LYS A 517 -6.66 11.22 -3.26
CA LYS A 517 -6.89 12.63 -2.97
C LYS A 517 -7.94 12.84 -1.90
N TRP A 518 -7.80 13.95 -1.18
CA TRP A 518 -8.84 14.47 -0.32
C TRP A 518 -9.98 15.05 -1.17
N ARG A 519 -11.22 14.62 -0.89
CA ARG A 519 -12.45 15.12 -1.50
C ARG A 519 -13.44 15.52 -0.43
N ASP A 520 -14.23 16.53 -0.73
CA ASP A 520 -15.36 16.89 0.12
C ASP A 520 -16.40 15.75 0.13
N PHE A 521 -17.06 15.55 1.27
CA PHE A 521 -18.22 14.68 1.42
C PHE A 521 -19.24 15.34 2.34
#